data_AF-A0A382IDY2-F1
#
_entry.id   AF-A0A382IDY2-F1
#
_cell.length_a   1.000
_cell.length_b   1.000
_cell.length_c   1.000
_cell.angle_alpha   90.00
_cell.angle_beta   90.00
_cell.angle_gamma   90.00
#
_symmetry.space_group_name_H-M   'P 1'
#
loop_
_entity.id
_entity.type
_entity.pdbx_description
1 polymer ?
#
loop_
_entity_poly.entity_id
_entity_poly.type
_entity_poly.pdbx_seq_one_letter_code
_entity_poly.pdbx_strand_id
1 'polypeptide(L)'
;MEIEKVLEAMKEDYKRWSMMTRTVHQNVDKFCKDVEIRDAMIENYCNGLEVKENSRYWKITATNGGGTSRSVSGFIVKAGDKKFREGDMLKAAGWNAPARNFARGNVLDGRGVNEVRWTGIG
;
A
#
# COMPACT_ATOMS: atom_id res chain seq x y z
N MET A 1 -7.07 -2.89 13.79
CA MET A 1 -7.67 -1.60 13.39
C MET A 1 -8.15 -1.68 11.94
N GLU A 2 -9.16 -0.92 11.54
CA GLU A 2 -9.72 -0.94 10.19
C GLU A 2 -8.67 -0.55 9.13
N ILE A 3 -7.75 0.36 9.47
CA ILE A 3 -6.61 0.76 8.63
C ILE A 3 -5.71 -0.43 8.27
N GLU A 4 -5.57 -1.43 9.15
CA GLU A 4 -4.75 -2.62 8.86
C GLU A 4 -5.33 -3.41 7.68
N LYS A 5 -6.65 -3.39 7.47
CA LYS A 5 -7.27 -4.04 6.30
C LYS A 5 -6.77 -3.44 4.98
N VAL A 6 -6.48 -2.14 4.96
CA VAL A 6 -5.88 -1.48 3.78
C VAL A 6 -4.44 -1.95 3.59
N LEU A 7 -3.67 -2.04 4.67
CA LEU A 7 -2.30 -2.54 4.61
C LEU A 7 -2.25 -4.01 4.16
N GLU A 8 -3.15 -4.86 4.66
CA GLU A 8 -3.24 -6.25 4.24
C GLU A 8 -3.63 -6.36 2.77
N ALA A 9 -4.63 -5.60 2.30
CA ALA A 9 -4.99 -5.57 0.87
C ALA A 9 -3.80 -5.15 -0.01
N MET A 10 -3.00 -4.18 0.42
CA MET A 10 -1.78 -3.77 -0.27
C MET A 10 -0.71 -4.87 -0.29
N LYS A 11 -0.49 -5.56 0.83
CA LYS A 11 0.46 -6.68 0.94
C LYS A 11 0.03 -7.84 0.03
N GLU A 12 -1.25 -8.18 0.01
CA GLU A 12 -1.81 -9.23 -0.83
C GLU A 12 -1.67 -8.88 -2.32
N ASP A 13 -1.97 -7.65 -2.72
CA ASP A 13 -1.79 -7.19 -4.10
C ASP A 13 -0.31 -7.22 -4.51
N TYR A 14 0.63 -6.86 -3.62
CA TYR A 14 2.06 -6.98 -3.89
C TYR A 14 2.52 -8.42 -4.06
N LYS A 15 2.13 -9.31 -3.13
CA LYS A 15 2.43 -10.75 -3.21
C LYS A 15 1.90 -11.34 -4.53
N ARG A 16 0.66 -11.00 -4.89
CA ARG A 16 0.05 -11.44 -6.15
C ARG A 16 0.83 -10.93 -7.35
N TRP A 17 1.18 -9.65 -7.39
CA TRP A 17 1.96 -9.06 -8.47
C TRP A 17 3.33 -9.72 -8.61
N SER A 18 4.09 -9.86 -7.51
CA SER A 18 5.40 -10.51 -7.48
C SER A 18 5.36 -11.96 -7.96
N MET A 19 4.28 -12.69 -7.67
CA MET A 19 4.07 -14.05 -8.16
C MET A 19 3.68 -14.11 -9.64
N MET A 20 2.93 -13.12 -10.13
CA MET A 20 2.50 -13.03 -11.52
C MET A 20 3.67 -12.68 -12.45
N THR A 21 4.64 -11.90 -11.96
CA THR A 21 5.82 -11.47 -12.73
C THR A 21 7.04 -12.34 -12.49
N ARG A 22 6.89 -13.53 -11.89
CA ARG A 22 8.03 -14.41 -11.58
C ARG A 22 8.67 -14.96 -12.85
N THR A 23 9.99 -15.02 -12.85
CA THR A 23 10.76 -15.73 -13.87
C THR A 23 10.91 -17.20 -13.48
N VAL A 24 10.84 -18.11 -14.46
CA VAL A 24 11.10 -19.54 -14.25
C VAL A 24 12.33 -19.92 -15.07
N HIS A 25 13.30 -20.52 -14.40
CA HIS A 25 14.56 -20.96 -15.01
C HIS A 25 14.66 -22.48 -15.06
N GLN A 26 15.26 -23.01 -16.13
CA GLN A 26 15.64 -24.43 -16.20
C GLN A 26 16.85 -24.76 -15.31
N ASN A 27 17.73 -23.78 -15.07
CA ASN A 27 18.85 -23.92 -14.16
C ASN A 27 18.36 -23.73 -12.71
N VAL A 28 18.55 -24.76 -11.89
CA VAL A 28 18.07 -24.81 -10.50
C VAL A 28 18.68 -23.70 -9.66
N ASP A 29 19.98 -23.42 -9.77
CA ASP A 29 20.64 -22.38 -8.97
C ASP A 29 20.09 -20.98 -9.28
N LYS A 30 19.83 -20.68 -10.55
CA LYS A 30 19.20 -19.42 -10.96
C LYS A 30 17.77 -19.34 -10.45
N PHE A 31 17.02 -20.43 -10.54
CA PHE A 31 15.66 -20.48 -10.01
C PHE A 31 15.63 -20.22 -8.50
N CYS A 32 16.50 -20.87 -7.71
CA CYS A 32 16.58 -20.65 -6.26
C CYS A 32 16.95 -19.21 -5.91
N LYS A 33 17.93 -18.61 -6.60
CA LYS A 33 18.33 -17.21 -6.37
C LYS A 33 17.19 -16.23 -6.66
N ASP A 34 16.46 -16.41 -7.75
CA ASP A 34 15.33 -15.55 -8.09
C ASP A 34 14.17 -15.68 -7.08
N VAL A 35 13.97 -16.89 -6.54
CA VAL A 35 13.02 -17.14 -5.44
C VAL A 35 13.43 -16.37 -4.19
N GLU A 36 14.69 -16.48 -3.76
CA GLU A 36 15.23 -15.76 -2.60
C GLU A 36 15.10 -14.24 -2.74
N ILE A 37 15.47 -13.68 -3.90
CA ILE A 37 15.35 -12.24 -4.19
C ILE A 37 13.89 -11.80 -4.11
N ARG A 38 12.98 -12.55 -4.71
CA ARG A 38 11.54 -12.24 -4.70
C ARG A 38 10.98 -12.26 -3.27
N ASP A 39 11.33 -13.28 -2.49
CA ASP A 39 10.84 -13.42 -1.12
C ASP A 39 11.39 -12.30 -0.22
N ALA A 40 12.67 -11.92 -0.38
CA ALA A 40 13.24 -10.75 0.28
C ALA A 40 12.55 -9.44 -0.13
N MET A 41 12.19 -9.28 -1.41
CA MET A 41 11.44 -8.10 -1.87
C MET A 41 10.03 -8.02 -1.27
N ILE A 42 9.34 -9.16 -1.16
CA ILE A 42 8.02 -9.26 -0.51
C ILE A 42 8.14 -8.89 0.95
N GLU A 43 9.12 -9.44 1.67
CA GLU A 43 9.36 -9.13 3.08
C GLU A 43 9.65 -7.63 3.27
N ASN A 44 10.59 -7.07 2.51
CA ASN A 44 10.96 -5.66 2.58
C ASN A 44 9.78 -4.73 2.33
N TYR A 45 8.94 -5.03 1.33
CA TYR A 45 7.75 -4.24 1.07
C TYR A 45 6.73 -4.35 2.21
N CYS A 46 6.45 -5.57 2.69
CA CYS A 46 5.48 -5.79 3.76
C CYS A 46 5.89 -5.10 5.07
N ASN A 47 7.18 -5.17 5.41
CA ASN A 47 7.76 -4.51 6.58
C ASN A 47 7.91 -2.99 6.38
N GLY A 48 8.05 -2.54 5.14
CA GLY A 48 8.19 -1.14 4.77
C GLY A 48 6.88 -0.34 4.69
N LEU A 49 5.73 -1.00 4.88
CA LEU A 49 4.43 -0.33 4.97
C LEU A 49 4.23 0.25 6.37
N GLU A 50 4.24 1.57 6.44
CA GLU A 50 4.08 2.33 7.68
C GLU A 50 2.83 3.21 7.63
N VAL A 51 2.18 3.34 8.78
CA VAL A 51 1.14 4.34 9.00
C VAL A 51 1.67 5.42 9.93
N LYS A 52 1.60 6.68 9.48
CA LYS A 52 2.00 7.85 10.26
C LYS A 52 0.79 8.71 10.54
N GLU A 53 0.56 8.97 11.81
CA GLU A 53 -0.48 9.88 12.24
C GLU A 53 -0.07 11.34 11.97
N ASN A 54 -1.02 12.12 11.47
CA ASN A 54 -0.92 13.57 11.33
C ASN A 54 -2.24 14.19 11.84
N SER A 55 -2.32 15.52 11.92
CA SER A 55 -3.45 16.25 12.51
C SER A 55 -4.81 15.82 11.96
N ARG A 56 -4.94 15.66 10.64
CA ARG A 56 -6.21 15.32 9.97
C ARG A 56 -6.22 13.98 9.26
N TYR A 57 -5.08 13.32 9.13
CA TYR A 57 -4.95 12.11 8.30
C TYR A 57 -4.01 11.09 8.94
N TRP A 58 -4.33 9.82 8.73
CA TRP A 58 -3.36 8.74 8.78
C TRP A 58 -2.71 8.62 7.41
N LYS A 59 -1.41 8.87 7.32
CA LYS A 59 -0.63 8.77 6.08
C LYS A 59 -0.05 7.38 5.96
N ILE A 60 -0.28 6.71 4.83
CA ILE A 60 0.34 5.43 4.51
C ILE A 60 1.58 5.69 3.65
N THR A 61 2.73 5.20 4.08
CA THR A 61 3.96 5.19 3.30
C THR A 61 4.42 3.78 3.03
N ALA A 62 4.94 3.53 1.83
CA ALA A 62 5.55 2.26 1.47
C ALA A 62 7.02 2.47 1.10
N THR A 63 7.87 1.59 1.60
CA THR A 63 9.21 1.37 1.05
C THR A 63 9.10 0.36 -0.10
N ASN A 64 9.82 0.58 -1.21
CA ASN A 64 9.84 -0.37 -2.32
C ASN A 64 10.43 -1.73 -1.87
N GLY A 65 10.17 -2.80 -2.64
CA GLY A 65 10.72 -4.13 -2.32
C GLY A 65 12.26 -4.19 -2.30
N GLY A 66 12.93 -3.26 -2.99
CA GLY A 66 14.38 -3.12 -2.92
C GLY A 66 14.91 -2.46 -1.63
N GLY A 67 14.04 -1.92 -0.78
CA GLY A 67 14.42 -1.28 0.48
C GLY A 67 15.07 0.11 0.34
N THR A 68 15.12 0.69 -0.85
CA THR A 68 15.93 1.87 -1.17
C THR A 68 15.14 3.16 -1.33
N SER A 69 13.83 3.09 -1.60
CA SER A 69 13.02 4.28 -1.83
C SER A 69 11.69 4.21 -1.10
N ARG A 70 11.23 5.37 -0.62
CA ARG A 70 9.96 5.52 0.08
C ARG A 70 9.02 6.43 -0.70
N SER A 71 7.74 6.06 -0.72
CA SER A 71 6.67 6.82 -1.35
C SER A 71 5.44 6.90 -0.44
N VAL A 72 4.52 7.81 -0.75
CA VAL A 72 3.22 7.88 -0.09
C VAL A 72 2.21 7.09 -0.90
N SER A 73 1.60 6.10 -0.25
CA SER A 73 0.62 5.21 -0.85
C SER A 73 -0.80 5.74 -0.71
N GLY A 74 -1.06 6.63 0.25
CA GLY A 74 -2.38 7.24 0.40
C GLY A 74 -2.58 7.85 1.77
N PHE A 75 -3.80 8.33 1.99
CA PHE A 75 -4.23 8.95 3.23
C PHE A 75 -5.60 8.41 3.63
N ILE A 76 -5.81 8.23 4.93
CA ILE A 76 -7.12 7.93 5.51
C ILE A 76 -7.51 9.10 6.39
N VAL A 77 -8.73 9.62 6.20
CA VAL A 77 -9.22 10.78 6.94
C VAL A 77 -9.43 10.40 8.42
N LYS A 78 -8.71 11.08 9.32
CA LYS A 78 -8.87 10.94 10.78
C LYS A 78 -9.95 11.89 11.29
N ALA A 79 -9.87 13.16 10.89
CA ALA A 79 -10.80 14.20 11.31
C ALA A 79 -11.47 14.79 10.07
N GLY A 80 -12.73 14.39 9.86
CA GLY A 80 -13.55 14.80 8.71
C GLY A 80 -13.72 16.31 8.56
N ASP A 81 -14.31 16.72 7.45
CA ASP A 81 -14.81 18.07 7.18
C ASP A 81 -16.07 18.03 6.32
N LYS A 82 -16.49 19.18 5.78
CA LYS A 82 -17.65 19.31 4.91
C LYS A 82 -17.61 18.40 3.67
N LYS A 83 -16.41 17.99 3.21
CA LYS A 83 -16.24 17.20 1.99
C LYS A 83 -15.96 15.73 2.26
N PHE A 84 -15.19 15.42 3.30
CA PHE A 84 -14.77 14.05 3.60
C PHE A 84 -15.12 13.65 5.02
N ARG A 85 -15.52 12.39 5.17
CA ARG A 85 -15.87 11.79 6.46
C ARG A 85 -14.66 11.05 7.01
N GLU A 86 -14.68 10.79 8.32
CA GLU A 86 -13.72 9.91 8.95
C GLU A 86 -13.71 8.53 8.25
N GLY A 87 -12.52 7.97 8.09
CA GLY A 87 -12.28 6.72 7.38
C GLY A 87 -12.24 6.82 5.86
N ASP A 88 -12.58 7.97 5.26
CA ASP A 88 -12.50 8.13 3.81
C ASP A 88 -11.06 7.91 3.33
N MET A 89 -10.91 7.07 2.32
CA MET A 89 -9.64 6.73 1.70
C MET A 89 -9.34 7.72 0.57
N LEU A 90 -8.16 8.32 0.56
CA LEU A 90 -7.77 9.34 -0.40
C LEU A 90 -6.44 9.00 -1.07
N LYS A 91 -6.39 9.21 -2.39
CA LYS A 91 -5.17 9.12 -3.18
C LYS A 91 -4.14 10.14 -2.73
N ALA A 92 -2.86 9.80 -2.78
CA ALA A 92 -1.78 10.75 -2.56
C ALA A 92 -1.67 11.77 -3.72
N ALA A 93 -1.62 13.07 -3.42
CA ALA A 93 -1.25 14.11 -4.38
C ALA A 93 0.21 14.58 -4.20
N GLY A 94 0.80 14.31 -3.02
CA GLY A 94 2.19 14.56 -2.71
C GLY A 94 2.54 13.98 -1.35
N TRP A 95 3.74 14.30 -0.85
CA TRP A 95 4.26 13.72 0.40
C TRP A 95 3.41 14.08 1.64
N ASN A 96 2.82 15.27 1.64
CA ASN A 96 2.15 15.85 2.80
C ASN A 96 0.62 15.95 2.66
N ALA A 97 0.06 15.70 1.48
CA ALA A 97 -1.35 15.94 1.24
C ALA A 97 -2.00 14.94 0.25
N PRO A 98 -3.28 14.59 0.49
CA PRO A 98 -4.07 13.81 -0.46
C PRO A 98 -4.62 14.65 -1.61
N ALA A 99 -4.98 13.97 -2.69
CA ALA A 99 -5.88 14.49 -3.71
C ALA A 99 -7.29 14.61 -3.11
N ARG A 100 -7.81 15.83 -3.07
CA ARG A 100 -9.11 16.16 -2.46
C ARG A 100 -10.24 16.26 -3.49
N ASN A 101 -10.20 15.46 -4.55
CA ASN A 101 -11.25 15.43 -5.58
C ASN A 101 -12.46 14.59 -5.14
N PHE A 102 -12.26 13.31 -4.78
CA PHE A 102 -13.31 12.39 -4.30
C PHE A 102 -12.72 11.29 -3.39
N ALA A 103 -13.56 10.67 -2.56
CA ALA A 103 -13.15 9.53 -1.72
C ALA A 103 -13.06 8.25 -2.56
N ARG A 104 -12.05 7.42 -2.29
CA ARG A 104 -11.76 6.14 -2.98
C ARG A 104 -12.39 4.93 -2.31
N GLY A 105 -13.37 5.21 -1.46
CA GLY A 105 -13.89 4.26 -0.50
C GLY A 105 -13.76 4.79 0.92
N ASN A 106 -14.13 3.96 1.87
CA ASN A 106 -14.06 4.27 3.29
C ASN A 106 -13.68 3.01 4.05
N VAL A 107 -12.64 3.11 4.88
CA VAL A 107 -12.06 1.94 5.54
C VAL A 107 -12.96 1.37 6.64
N LEU A 108 -13.85 2.20 7.20
CA LEU A 108 -14.77 1.82 8.28
C LEU A 108 -15.98 1.05 7.74
N ASP A 109 -16.42 1.36 6.53
CA ASP A 109 -17.50 0.61 5.84
C ASP A 109 -16.97 -0.49 4.90
N GLY A 110 -15.65 -0.56 4.70
CA GLY A 110 -14.97 -1.56 3.87
C GLY A 110 -15.03 -1.28 2.36
N ARG A 111 -15.77 -0.27 1.91
CA ARG A 111 -15.88 0.08 0.49
C ARG A 111 -14.52 0.52 -0.04
N GLY A 112 -14.15 0.02 -1.22
CA GLY A 112 -12.90 0.38 -1.90
C GLY A 112 -11.64 -0.27 -1.33
N VAL A 113 -11.69 -0.97 -0.19
CA VAL A 113 -10.49 -1.62 0.39
C VAL A 113 -9.90 -2.63 -0.59
N ASN A 114 -10.75 -3.41 -1.27
CA ASN A 114 -10.33 -4.38 -2.29
C ASN A 114 -9.87 -3.75 -3.61
N GLU A 115 -10.00 -2.43 -3.77
CA GLU A 115 -9.57 -1.68 -4.95
C GLU A 115 -8.17 -1.05 -4.75
N VAL A 116 -7.67 -1.04 -3.52
CA VAL A 116 -6.34 -0.56 -3.18
C VAL A 116 -5.28 -1.46 -3.80
N ARG A 117 -4.19 -0.86 -4.29
CA ARG A 117 -3.06 -1.56 -4.91
C ARG A 117 -1.80 -1.40 -4.09
N TRP A 118 -0.80 -2.23 -4.35
CA TRP A 118 0.51 -2.08 -3.73
C TRP A 118 1.18 -0.73 -4.06
N THR A 119 0.79 -0.11 -5.17
CA THR A 119 1.21 1.24 -5.58
C THR A 119 0.45 2.37 -4.86
N GLY A 120 -0.61 2.04 -4.13
CA GLY A 120 -1.39 2.98 -3.33
C GLY A 120 -2.89 2.96 -3.57
N ILE A 121 -3.57 3.90 -2.92
CA ILE A 121 -4.99 4.22 -3.07
C ILE A 121 -5.15 5.04 -4.35
N GLY A 122 -5.84 4.49 -5.35
CA GLY A 122 -6.04 5.08 -6.69
C GLY A 122 -7.24 6.00 -6.79
#